data_AF-A0A9D7VLK0-F1
#
_entry.id   AF-A0A9D7VLK0-F1
#
_cell.length_a   1.000
_cell.length_b   1.000
_cell.length_c   1.000
_cell.angle_alpha   90.00
_cell.angle_beta   90.00
_cell.angle_gamma   90.00
#
_symmetry.space_group_name_H-M   'P 1'
#
loop_
_entity.id
_entity.type
_entity.pdbx_description
1 polymer ?
#
loop_
_entity_poly.entity_id
_entity_poly.type
_entity_poly.pdbx_seq_one_letter_code
_entity_poly.pdbx_strand_id
1 'polypeptide(L)'
;MPELKAQALPDTDAAFAEAIARMPVVLGYALRSDADGGTPASKAGFAYAGSNPAASLPGFPSALKSLDMLEAQAAGSGSLSLSARDTSGIVRRIPMLVTNGEALFPSLSMEALRVAQGASGYIVRSADASGELAVGGAAVTEVKVGAVSFPTTAIGELWVYFNADRKDRYISAADVLDPAKRQELQSEIEGRIIYVGTSSIGLFDIRTTPLGELVPGVSVHAQATEQILSGNFLARPDWAYGAEIIATVAIGLIVIALVLAVGAGWAALIGGVAAALYAGRCICFARKGCCSIRSIPRPRTSSSMPPRPRCSMC
;
A
#
# COMPACT_ATOMS: atom_id res chain seq x y z
N MET A 1 -7.41 47.28 -13.01
CA MET A 1 -6.46 46.21 -12.65
C MET A 1 -5.40 46.18 -13.73
N PRO A 2 -4.10 46.37 -13.43
CA PRO A 2 -3.07 46.29 -14.45
C PRO A 2 -3.06 44.87 -15.02
N GLU A 3 -3.07 44.73 -16.34
CA GLU A 3 -2.85 43.43 -17.00
C GLU A 3 -1.46 42.92 -16.63
N LEU A 4 -1.40 41.89 -15.78
CA LEU A 4 -0.19 41.12 -15.56
C LEU A 4 0.19 40.46 -16.90
N LYS A 5 1.18 41.03 -17.59
CA LYS A 5 1.74 40.46 -18.81
C LYS A 5 2.38 39.12 -18.45
N ALA A 6 1.71 38.02 -18.80
CA ALA A 6 2.15 36.65 -18.52
C ALA A 6 3.59 36.34 -18.98
N GLN A 7 4.09 37.05 -19.99
CA GLN A 7 5.46 36.91 -20.51
C GLN A 7 6.57 37.43 -19.56
N ALA A 8 6.23 38.21 -18.53
CA ALA A 8 7.20 38.74 -17.57
C ALA A 8 7.36 37.86 -16.32
N LEU A 9 6.55 36.80 -16.18
CA LEU A 9 6.66 35.86 -15.07
C LEU A 9 7.64 34.74 -15.43
N PRO A 10 8.52 34.32 -14.51
CA PRO A 10 9.40 33.18 -14.73
C PRO A 10 8.56 31.91 -14.96
N ASP A 11 9.03 31.06 -15.87
CA ASP A 11 8.41 29.76 -16.14
C ASP A 11 8.55 28.86 -14.90
N THR A 12 7.43 28.64 -14.21
CA THR A 12 7.37 27.84 -13.00
C THR A 12 7.63 26.36 -13.26
N ASP A 13 7.27 25.85 -14.44
CA ASP A 13 7.52 24.46 -14.79
C ASP A 13 9.01 24.24 -15.05
N ALA A 14 9.67 25.21 -15.70
CA ALA A 14 11.12 25.20 -15.86
C ALA A 14 11.86 25.29 -14.51
N ALA A 15 11.43 26.18 -13.62
CA ALA A 15 12.02 26.30 -12.27
C ALA A 15 11.84 25.01 -11.46
N PHE A 16 10.68 24.35 -11.58
CA PHE A 16 10.42 23.08 -10.93
C PHE A 16 11.25 21.94 -11.53
N ALA A 17 11.41 21.89 -12.86
CA ALA A 17 12.30 20.95 -13.54
C ALA A 17 13.75 21.10 -13.07
N GLU A 18 14.24 22.33 -12.91
CA GLU A 18 15.59 22.60 -12.40
C GLU A 18 15.75 22.14 -10.94
N ALA A 19 14.72 22.30 -10.11
CA ALA A 19 14.73 21.80 -8.74
C ALA A 19 14.77 20.27 -8.69
N ILE A 20 14.01 19.59 -9.56
CA ILE A 20 14.02 18.13 -9.71
C ILE A 20 15.41 17.64 -10.11
N ALA A 21 16.08 18.32 -11.05
CA ALA A 21 17.40 17.92 -11.55
C ALA A 21 18.50 17.91 -10.47
N ARG A 22 18.32 18.62 -9.36
CA ARG A 22 19.31 18.74 -8.28
C ARG A 22 19.25 17.61 -7.25
N MET A 23 18.20 16.78 -7.28
CA MET A 23 17.95 15.75 -6.27
C MET A 23 17.49 14.44 -6.92
N PRO A 24 17.67 13.29 -6.26
CA PRO A 24 17.21 12.01 -6.77
C PRO A 24 15.68 11.87 -6.62
N VAL A 25 14.93 12.60 -7.45
CA VAL A 25 13.46 12.65 -7.41
C VAL A 25 12.85 11.55 -8.27
N VAL A 26 11.83 10.89 -7.74
CA VAL A 26 10.96 9.96 -8.46
C VAL A 26 9.61 10.60 -8.67
N LEU A 27 9.16 10.68 -9.93
CA LEU A 27 7.83 11.16 -10.26
C LEU A 27 6.80 10.04 -10.24
N GLY A 28 5.60 10.36 -9.78
CA GLY A 28 4.46 9.46 -9.83
C GLY A 28 3.72 9.59 -11.16
N TYR A 29 3.17 8.47 -11.64
CA TYR A 29 2.16 8.46 -12.71
C TYR A 29 0.97 7.59 -12.31
N ALA A 30 -0.20 7.91 -12.84
CA ALA A 30 -1.42 7.12 -12.61
C ALA A 30 -1.77 6.30 -13.85
N LEU A 31 -2.11 5.04 -13.66
CA LEU A 31 -2.59 4.19 -14.76
C LEU A 31 -3.99 4.62 -15.18
N ARG A 32 -4.24 4.55 -16.49
CA ARG A 32 -5.56 4.81 -17.09
C ARG A 32 -6.10 3.54 -17.72
N SER A 33 -7.42 3.45 -17.81
CA SER A 33 -8.12 2.34 -18.46
C SER A 33 -8.49 2.63 -19.92
N ASP A 34 -8.25 3.85 -20.40
CA ASP A 34 -8.43 4.26 -21.79
C ASP A 34 -7.08 4.46 -22.48
N ALA A 35 -7.11 4.58 -23.81
CA ALA A 35 -5.92 4.82 -24.62
C ALA A 35 -5.49 6.31 -24.66
N ASP A 36 -6.25 7.20 -24.01
CA ASP A 36 -6.04 8.65 -24.02
C ASP A 36 -5.01 9.07 -22.96
N GLY A 37 -3.76 8.66 -23.16
CA GLY A 37 -2.65 8.97 -22.27
C GLY A 37 -1.29 8.73 -22.91
N GLY A 38 -0.23 8.83 -22.10
CA GLY A 38 1.14 8.58 -22.54
C GLY A 38 1.71 7.28 -21.97
N THR A 39 2.83 6.84 -22.53
CA THR A 39 3.66 5.80 -21.90
C THR A 39 4.64 6.48 -20.94
N PRO A 40 4.68 6.09 -19.65
CA PRO A 40 5.68 6.60 -18.72
C PRO A 40 7.10 6.29 -19.19
N ALA A 41 8.07 7.11 -18.83
CA ALA A 41 9.47 6.81 -19.09
C ALA A 41 9.94 5.65 -18.20
N SER A 42 10.45 4.59 -18.82
CA SER A 42 11.20 3.56 -18.10
C SER A 42 12.64 4.02 -17.88
N LYS A 43 13.02 4.28 -16.63
CA LYS A 43 14.34 4.80 -16.24
C LYS A 43 15.34 3.69 -15.87
N ALA A 44 14.89 2.43 -15.81
CA ALA A 44 15.72 1.30 -15.39
C ALA A 44 15.29 -0.01 -16.08
N GLY A 45 16.24 -0.93 -16.21
CA GLY A 45 16.01 -2.24 -16.84
C GLY A 45 15.47 -3.30 -15.88
N PHE A 46 14.84 -4.32 -16.45
CA PHE A 46 14.38 -5.51 -15.75
C PHE A 46 15.16 -6.73 -16.21
N ALA A 47 15.67 -7.50 -15.26
CA ALA A 47 16.22 -8.82 -15.47
C ALA A 47 15.23 -9.89 -14.96
N TYR A 48 15.15 -11.01 -15.67
CA TYR A 48 14.23 -12.10 -15.36
C TYR A 48 15.00 -13.31 -14.87
N ALA A 49 14.59 -13.85 -13.73
CA ALA A 49 14.96 -15.18 -13.28
C ALA A 49 13.74 -16.09 -13.49
N GLY A 50 13.80 -16.99 -14.47
CA GLY A 50 12.65 -17.77 -14.95
C GLY A 50 12.02 -17.17 -16.20
N SER A 51 10.76 -17.52 -16.48
CA SER A 51 10.02 -17.00 -17.63
C SER A 51 9.60 -15.54 -17.47
N ASN A 52 9.34 -14.85 -18.59
CA ASN A 52 8.87 -13.47 -18.59
C ASN A 52 7.44 -13.39 -18.01
N PRO A 53 7.22 -12.68 -16.89
CA PRO A 53 5.94 -12.64 -16.21
C PRO A 53 4.95 -11.61 -16.77
N ALA A 54 5.28 -10.90 -17.86
CA ALA A 54 4.46 -9.81 -18.40
C ALA A 54 2.98 -10.20 -18.59
N ALA A 55 2.68 -11.42 -19.04
CA ALA A 55 1.31 -11.89 -19.24
C ALA A 55 0.50 -12.06 -17.93
N SER A 56 1.17 -12.18 -16.78
CA SER A 56 0.52 -12.33 -15.47
C SER A 56 0.28 -10.99 -14.76
N LEU A 57 0.98 -9.93 -15.19
CA LEU A 57 0.99 -8.65 -14.51
C LEU A 57 -0.20 -7.76 -14.90
N PRO A 58 -0.61 -6.82 -14.03
CA PRO A 58 -1.64 -5.85 -14.34
C PRO A 58 -1.26 -5.01 -15.57
N GLY A 59 -2.07 -5.15 -16.62
CA GLY A 59 -1.95 -4.40 -17.86
C GLY A 59 -2.54 -2.99 -17.77
N PHE A 60 -1.95 -2.03 -18.45
CA PHE A 60 -2.54 -0.71 -18.67
C PHE A 60 -2.41 -0.27 -20.14
N PRO A 61 -3.46 0.31 -20.74
CA PRO A 61 -3.39 0.89 -22.08
C PRO A 61 -2.59 2.19 -22.14
N SER A 62 -2.71 3.06 -21.13
CA SER A 62 -1.98 4.33 -21.07
C SER A 62 -1.82 4.81 -19.62
N ALA A 63 -1.02 5.86 -19.43
CA ALA A 63 -0.83 6.50 -18.13
C ALA A 63 -1.01 8.02 -18.21
N LEU A 64 -1.51 8.59 -17.11
CA LEU A 64 -1.41 10.00 -16.82
C LEU A 64 -0.04 10.26 -16.20
N LYS A 65 0.89 10.74 -17.03
CA LYS A 65 2.27 11.04 -16.65
C LYS A 65 2.49 12.53 -16.40
N SER A 66 3.60 12.83 -15.74
CA SER A 66 4.08 14.21 -15.59
C SER A 66 4.50 14.80 -16.94
N LEU A 67 4.61 16.13 -17.00
CA LEU A 67 5.12 16.83 -18.20
C LEU A 67 6.50 16.27 -18.61
N ASP A 68 6.74 16.17 -19.92
CA ASP A 68 7.97 15.59 -20.47
C ASP A 68 9.24 16.27 -19.93
N MET A 69 9.20 17.59 -19.73
CA MET A 69 10.33 18.34 -19.18
C MET A 69 10.66 17.97 -17.72
N LEU A 70 9.64 17.58 -16.93
CA LEU A 70 9.85 17.14 -15.54
C LEU A 70 10.33 15.69 -15.52
N GLU A 71 9.71 14.83 -16.33
CA GLU A 71 10.07 13.42 -16.44
C GLU A 71 11.49 13.25 -16.98
N ALA A 72 11.95 14.12 -17.87
CA ALA A 72 13.33 14.13 -18.36
C ALA A 72 14.35 14.35 -17.24
N GLN A 73 14.07 15.25 -16.30
CA GLN A 73 14.97 15.56 -15.17
C GLN A 73 14.85 14.59 -13.99
N ALA A 74 13.73 13.86 -13.89
CA ALA A 74 13.52 12.92 -12.82
C ALA A 74 14.47 11.71 -12.90
N ALA A 75 14.97 11.29 -11.73
CA ALA A 75 15.81 10.10 -11.59
C ALA A 75 15.00 8.80 -11.77
N GLY A 76 13.69 8.85 -11.57
CA GLY A 76 12.79 7.72 -11.68
C GLY A 76 11.34 8.10 -12.01
N SER A 77 10.57 7.12 -12.49
CA SER A 77 9.12 7.24 -12.73
C SER A 77 8.42 5.98 -12.20
N GLY A 78 7.41 6.13 -11.33
CA GLY A 78 6.77 5.01 -10.64
C GLY A 78 5.25 5.12 -10.56
N SER A 79 4.56 3.98 -10.65
CA SER A 79 3.09 3.92 -10.62
C SER A 79 2.53 4.21 -9.22
N LEU A 80 1.51 5.06 -9.16
CA LEU A 80 0.71 5.39 -7.96
C LEU A 80 -0.55 4.50 -7.84
N SER A 81 -0.80 3.64 -8.81
CA SER A 81 -2.07 2.93 -8.90
C SER A 81 -2.18 1.84 -7.84
N LEU A 82 -3.41 1.67 -7.35
CA LEU A 82 -3.76 0.65 -6.38
C LEU A 82 -4.21 -0.63 -7.09
N SER A 83 -4.34 -1.72 -6.33
CA SER A 83 -4.82 -2.99 -6.86
C SER A 83 -6.22 -2.84 -7.47
N ALA A 84 -6.36 -3.20 -8.75
CA ALA A 84 -7.65 -3.27 -9.42
C ALA A 84 -8.57 -4.38 -8.84
N ARG A 85 -8.02 -5.30 -8.03
CA ARG A 85 -8.77 -6.39 -7.40
C ARG A 85 -9.45 -5.98 -6.10
N ASP A 86 -9.10 -4.85 -5.51
CA ASP A 86 -9.71 -4.36 -4.28
C ASP A 86 -11.02 -3.60 -4.60
N THR A 87 -12.11 -4.35 -4.72
CA THR A 87 -13.46 -3.82 -5.05
C THR A 87 -14.20 -3.16 -3.89
N SER A 88 -13.70 -3.36 -2.66
CA SER A 88 -14.35 -2.85 -1.42
C SER A 88 -13.95 -1.43 -1.05
N GLY A 89 -13.08 -0.77 -1.84
CA GLY A 89 -12.49 0.53 -1.50
C GLY A 89 -11.47 0.48 -0.35
N ILE A 90 -11.26 -0.70 0.24
CA ILE A 90 -10.24 -0.96 1.26
C ILE A 90 -8.99 -1.47 0.56
N VAL A 91 -7.89 -0.74 0.75
CA VAL A 91 -6.59 -1.07 0.17
C VAL A 91 -5.92 -2.15 1.03
N ARG A 92 -5.60 -3.29 0.42
CA ARG A 92 -4.86 -4.39 1.07
C ARG A 92 -3.53 -4.68 0.39
N ARG A 93 -3.49 -4.41 -0.91
CA ARG A 93 -2.36 -4.73 -1.78
C ARG A 93 -2.08 -3.57 -2.71
N ILE A 94 -0.82 -3.45 -3.08
CA ILE A 94 -0.40 -2.53 -4.15
C ILE A 94 0.35 -3.32 -5.23
N PRO A 95 0.10 -3.02 -6.52
CA PRO A 95 0.92 -3.57 -7.59
C PRO A 95 2.34 -3.01 -7.45
N MET A 96 3.32 -3.90 -7.47
CA MET A 96 4.73 -3.51 -7.53
C MET A 96 5.16 -3.38 -8.98
N LEU A 97 4.68 -4.28 -9.84
CA LEU A 97 4.96 -4.27 -11.27
C LEU A 97 3.67 -4.11 -12.05
N VAL A 98 3.73 -3.32 -13.12
CA VAL A 98 2.64 -3.13 -14.09
C VAL A 98 3.24 -3.18 -15.50
N THR A 99 2.42 -3.49 -16.50
CA THR A 99 2.88 -3.69 -17.87
C THR A 99 1.99 -2.96 -18.86
N ASN A 100 2.56 -2.41 -19.93
CA ASN A 100 1.81 -1.97 -21.10
C ASN A 100 1.70 -3.05 -22.19
N GLY A 101 2.14 -4.27 -21.90
CA GLY A 101 2.25 -5.39 -22.83
C GLY A 101 3.65 -5.57 -23.43
N GLU A 102 4.44 -4.49 -23.53
CA GLU A 102 5.78 -4.51 -24.12
C GLU A 102 6.88 -4.45 -23.05
N ALA A 103 6.70 -3.59 -22.05
CA ALA A 103 7.68 -3.31 -21.01
C ALA A 103 7.04 -3.36 -19.62
N LEU A 104 7.87 -3.67 -18.62
CA LEU A 104 7.50 -3.59 -17.22
C LEU A 104 7.79 -2.19 -16.69
N PHE A 105 6.97 -1.78 -15.73
CA PHE A 105 7.13 -0.52 -15.03
C PHE A 105 6.99 -0.73 -13.52
N PRO A 106 7.80 -0.05 -12.71
CA PRO A 106 7.77 -0.19 -11.27
C PRO A 106 6.68 0.69 -10.64
N SER A 107 6.26 0.32 -9.43
CA SER A 107 5.48 1.18 -8.55
C SER A 107 6.36 2.30 -7.96
N LEU A 108 5.72 3.35 -7.46
CA LEU A 108 6.42 4.45 -6.79
C LEU A 108 7.31 3.95 -5.64
N SER A 109 6.81 2.99 -4.85
CA SER A 109 7.56 2.40 -3.74
C SER A 109 8.84 1.71 -4.21
N MET A 110 8.74 0.91 -5.28
CA MET A 110 9.89 0.19 -5.83
C MET A 110 10.90 1.12 -6.51
N GLU A 111 10.43 2.12 -7.25
CA GLU A 111 11.30 3.09 -7.92
C GLU A 111 12.02 3.99 -6.92
N ALA A 112 11.34 4.42 -5.85
CA ALA A 112 11.96 5.14 -4.75
C ALA A 112 13.07 4.30 -4.09
N LEU A 113 12.85 3.00 -3.86
CA LEU A 113 13.88 2.10 -3.34
C LEU A 113 15.07 1.95 -4.29
N ARG A 114 14.84 1.85 -5.60
CA ARG A 114 15.92 1.76 -6.59
C ARG A 114 16.78 3.02 -6.55
N VAL A 115 16.14 4.18 -6.62
CA VAL A 115 16.80 5.48 -6.66
C VAL A 115 17.55 5.76 -5.35
N ALA A 116 16.92 5.49 -4.19
CA ALA A 116 17.54 5.68 -2.88
C ALA A 116 18.79 4.80 -2.68
N GLN A 117 18.81 3.60 -3.27
CA GLN A 117 19.97 2.69 -3.21
C GLN A 117 21.00 2.94 -4.33
N GLY A 118 20.73 3.82 -5.30
CA GLY A 118 21.56 3.97 -6.50
C GLY A 118 21.62 2.71 -7.36
N ALA A 119 20.58 1.87 -7.32
CA ALA A 119 20.53 0.62 -8.06
C ALA A 119 20.26 0.83 -9.57
N SER A 120 20.86 -0.03 -10.41
CA SER A 120 20.75 0.06 -11.87
C SER A 120 19.48 -0.54 -12.46
N GLY A 121 18.77 -1.39 -11.71
CA GLY A 121 17.58 -2.07 -12.20
C GLY A 121 16.96 -3.05 -11.21
N TYR A 122 16.10 -3.90 -11.76
CA TYR A 122 15.23 -4.82 -11.03
C TYR A 122 15.48 -6.26 -11.45
N ILE A 123 15.33 -7.20 -10.52
CA ILE A 123 15.30 -8.63 -10.83
C ILE A 123 13.93 -9.17 -10.45
N VAL A 124 13.22 -9.73 -11.41
CA VAL A 124 11.90 -10.34 -11.23
C VAL A 124 12.05 -11.85 -11.29
N ARG A 125 11.66 -12.54 -10.21
CA ARG A 125 11.74 -14.00 -10.12
C ARG A 125 10.37 -14.62 -10.34
N SER A 126 10.28 -15.47 -11.36
CA SER A 126 9.08 -16.23 -11.70
C SER A 126 9.07 -17.59 -10.99
N ALA A 127 7.89 -18.20 -10.85
CA ALA A 127 7.71 -19.46 -10.14
C ALA A 127 8.47 -20.65 -10.75
N ASP A 128 8.72 -20.63 -12.06
CA ASP A 128 9.48 -21.65 -12.78
C ASP A 128 11.01 -21.48 -12.66
N ALA A 129 11.48 -20.43 -11.99
CA ALA A 129 12.91 -20.17 -11.81
C ALA A 129 13.64 -21.27 -11.03
N SER A 130 12.93 -22.02 -10.17
CA SER A 130 13.47 -23.15 -9.41
C SER A 130 13.46 -24.48 -10.19
N GLY A 131 12.88 -24.52 -11.40
CA GLY A 131 12.71 -25.75 -12.17
C GLY A 131 11.55 -26.63 -11.71
N GLU A 132 10.72 -26.17 -10.76
CA GLU A 132 9.49 -26.83 -10.37
C GLU A 132 8.37 -26.58 -11.40
N LEU A 133 7.51 -27.57 -11.61
CA LEU A 133 6.35 -27.47 -12.51
C LEU A 133 5.36 -26.44 -11.95
N ALA A 134 5.50 -25.19 -12.39
CA ALA A 134 4.55 -24.13 -12.09
C ALA A 134 3.20 -24.42 -12.78
N VAL A 135 2.22 -24.86 -12.00
CA VAL A 135 0.82 -24.98 -12.45
C VAL A 135 0.24 -23.56 -12.52
N GLY A 136 0.29 -22.92 -13.69
CA GLY A 136 -0.36 -21.61 -13.88
C GLY A 136 0.40 -20.56 -14.70
N GLY A 137 1.52 -20.89 -15.34
CA GLY A 137 2.30 -19.96 -16.18
C GLY A 137 3.32 -19.13 -15.40
N ALA A 138 3.85 -18.08 -16.04
CA ALA A 138 4.91 -17.21 -15.54
C ALA A 138 4.44 -16.28 -14.40
N ALA A 139 4.13 -16.85 -13.24
CA ALA A 139 3.71 -16.11 -12.05
C ALA A 139 4.91 -15.51 -11.31
N VAL A 140 4.80 -14.27 -10.84
CA VAL A 140 5.85 -13.63 -10.03
C VAL A 140 5.82 -14.18 -8.61
N THR A 141 6.99 -14.49 -8.06
CA THR A 141 7.13 -14.96 -6.66
C THR A 141 7.88 -13.97 -5.80
N GLU A 142 8.90 -13.33 -6.36
CA GLU A 142 9.75 -12.38 -5.65
C GLU A 142 10.26 -11.32 -6.61
N VAL A 143 10.46 -10.11 -6.08
CA VAL A 143 11.15 -9.04 -6.78
C VAL A 143 12.32 -8.56 -5.93
N LYS A 144 13.45 -8.30 -6.57
CA LYS A 144 14.66 -7.75 -5.96
C LYS A 144 14.98 -6.39 -6.55
N VAL A 145 15.26 -5.43 -5.66
CA VAL A 145 15.59 -4.03 -5.95
C VAL A 145 16.88 -3.69 -5.22
N GLY A 146 18.00 -3.58 -5.95
CA GLY A 146 19.29 -3.35 -5.31
C GLY A 146 19.64 -4.46 -4.31
N ALA A 147 19.78 -4.10 -3.04
CA ALA A 147 20.14 -5.02 -1.96
C ALA A 147 18.94 -5.72 -1.31
N VAL A 148 17.72 -5.21 -1.50
CA VAL A 148 16.50 -5.74 -0.86
C VAL A 148 15.70 -6.63 -1.81
N SER A 149 15.12 -7.70 -1.28
CA SER A 149 14.17 -8.56 -1.98
C SER A 149 12.89 -8.70 -1.16
N PHE A 150 11.75 -8.82 -1.84
CA PHE A 150 10.46 -8.97 -1.18
C PHE A 150 9.56 -9.95 -1.96
N PRO A 151 8.74 -10.75 -1.24
CA PRO A 151 7.79 -11.64 -1.87
C PRO A 151 6.65 -10.85 -2.51
N THR A 152 6.13 -11.36 -3.61
CA THR A 152 4.95 -10.82 -4.28
C THR A 152 3.90 -11.90 -4.47
N THR A 153 2.68 -11.48 -4.79
CA THR A 153 1.67 -12.39 -5.34
C THR A 153 2.04 -12.80 -6.76
N ALA A 154 1.36 -13.83 -7.28
CA ALA A 154 1.50 -14.31 -8.66
C ALA A 154 1.36 -13.22 -9.73
N ILE A 155 0.67 -12.12 -9.42
CA ILE A 155 0.45 -10.96 -10.31
C ILE A 155 1.33 -9.76 -9.94
N GLY A 156 2.41 -9.96 -9.19
CA GLY A 156 3.38 -8.91 -8.86
C GLY A 156 2.87 -7.85 -7.88
N GLU A 157 1.90 -8.18 -7.02
CA GLU A 157 1.44 -7.28 -5.95
C GLU A 157 2.14 -7.57 -4.62
N LEU A 158 2.28 -6.56 -3.77
CA LEU A 158 2.74 -6.69 -2.39
C LEU A 158 1.52 -6.65 -1.44
N TRP A 159 1.46 -7.58 -0.49
CA TRP A 159 0.58 -7.47 0.67
C TRP A 159 1.13 -6.45 1.65
N VAL A 160 0.39 -5.35 1.83
CA VAL A 160 0.84 -4.25 2.67
C VAL A 160 0.50 -4.55 4.13
N TYR A 161 1.52 -4.54 4.98
CA TYR A 161 1.38 -4.59 6.43
C TYR A 161 1.04 -3.19 6.93
N PHE A 162 -0.25 -2.94 7.15
CA PHE A 162 -0.71 -1.64 7.64
C PHE A 162 -0.46 -1.50 9.15
N ASN A 163 0.21 -0.41 9.50
CA ASN A 163 0.30 0.07 10.87
C ASN A 163 -0.76 1.14 11.11
N ALA A 164 -1.15 1.32 12.38
CA ALA A 164 -2.01 2.41 12.78
C ALA A 164 -1.43 3.75 12.30
N ASP A 165 -2.29 4.63 11.80
CA ASP A 165 -1.88 5.92 11.29
C ASP A 165 -1.35 6.80 12.43
N ARG A 166 -0.16 7.37 12.22
CA ARG A 166 0.53 8.15 13.24
C ARG A 166 0.94 9.51 12.69
N LYS A 167 0.63 10.55 13.44
CA LYS A 167 0.89 11.95 13.05
C LYS A 167 2.38 12.28 12.93
N ASP A 168 3.24 11.56 13.67
CA ASP A 168 4.70 11.73 13.64
C ASP A 168 5.34 11.33 12.30
N ARG A 169 4.60 10.63 11.42
CA ARG A 169 5.07 10.28 10.07
C ARG A 169 4.95 11.42 9.06
N TYR A 170 4.23 12.48 9.40
CA TYR A 170 3.89 13.55 8.46
C TYR A 170 4.61 14.83 8.83
N ILE A 171 5.25 15.43 7.83
CA ILE A 171 5.84 16.76 7.94
C ILE A 171 5.00 17.72 7.12
N SER A 172 4.55 18.81 7.73
CA SER A 172 3.78 19.85 7.04
C SER A 172 4.64 20.56 6.01
N ALA A 173 4.14 20.74 4.79
CA ALA A 173 4.82 21.52 3.76
C ALA A 173 5.05 22.97 4.20
N ALA A 174 4.13 23.55 4.98
CA ALA A 174 4.31 24.89 5.53
C ALA A 174 5.50 24.98 6.50
N ASP A 175 5.74 23.92 7.27
CA ASP A 175 6.87 23.86 8.21
C ASP A 175 8.20 23.67 7.47
N VAL A 176 8.20 22.91 6.37
CA VAL A 176 9.39 22.76 5.50
C VAL A 176 9.78 24.08 4.83
N LEU A 177 8.78 24.91 4.48
CA LEU A 177 9.00 26.21 3.86
C LEU A 177 9.39 27.31 4.87
N ASP A 178 9.16 27.11 6.16
CA ASP A 178 9.53 28.05 7.22
C ASP A 178 11.04 27.99 7.53
N PRO A 179 11.81 29.06 7.25
CA PRO A 179 13.24 29.09 7.54
C PRO A 179 13.58 28.85 9.02
N ALA A 180 12.67 29.20 9.95
CA ALA A 180 12.90 29.05 11.38
C ALA A 180 12.90 27.59 11.84
N LYS A 181 12.18 26.72 11.13
CA LYS A 181 12.05 25.28 11.47
C LYS A 181 13.05 24.39 10.75
N ARG A 182 13.84 24.94 9.82
CA ARG A 182 14.78 24.17 8.99
C ARG A 182 15.77 23.34 9.80
N GLN A 183 16.31 23.89 10.89
CA GLN A 183 17.30 23.20 11.72
C GLN A 183 16.69 22.03 12.51
N GLU A 184 15.46 22.17 12.98
CA GLU A 184 14.73 21.10 13.67
C GLU A 184 14.41 19.95 12.71
N LEU A 185 13.86 20.30 11.54
CA LEU A 185 13.44 19.33 10.51
C LEU A 185 14.59 18.63 9.80
N GLN A 186 15.81 19.17 9.84
CA GLN A 186 16.96 18.56 9.19
C GLN A 186 17.16 17.11 9.65
N SER A 187 17.07 16.86 10.96
CA SER A 187 17.22 15.51 11.54
C SER A 187 16.11 14.53 11.15
N GLU A 188 14.95 15.04 10.74
CA GLU A 188 13.82 14.23 10.26
C GLU A 188 13.88 13.95 8.76
N ILE A 189 14.63 14.74 7.98
CA ILE A 189 14.72 14.61 6.52
C ILE A 189 15.99 13.88 6.10
N GLU A 190 17.11 14.15 6.77
CA GLU A 190 18.42 13.66 6.36
C GLU A 190 18.50 12.12 6.41
N GLY A 191 18.95 11.52 5.30
CA GLY A 191 19.07 10.06 5.17
C GLY A 191 17.76 9.30 5.00
N ARG A 192 16.62 9.98 4.80
CA ARG A 192 15.31 9.34 4.68
C ARG A 192 14.74 9.40 3.27
N ILE A 193 13.93 8.41 2.93
CA ILE A 193 13.11 8.42 1.71
C ILE A 193 11.84 9.20 2.00
N ILE A 194 11.74 10.40 1.42
CA ILE A 194 10.60 11.29 1.64
C ILE A 194 9.59 11.12 0.51
N TYR A 195 8.34 10.87 0.90
CA TYR A 195 7.21 10.85 -0.01
C TYR A 195 6.43 12.15 0.10
N VAL A 196 6.24 12.83 -1.03
CA VAL A 196 5.48 14.08 -1.11
C VAL A 196 4.09 13.75 -1.66
N GLY A 197 3.06 14.12 -0.92
CA GLY A 197 1.68 13.91 -1.34
C GLY A 197 0.71 14.84 -0.60
N THR A 198 -0.56 14.74 -0.93
CA THR A 198 -1.58 15.68 -0.44
C THR A 198 -2.39 15.05 0.70
N SER A 199 -2.65 15.82 1.75
CA SER A 199 -3.49 15.42 2.88
C SER A 199 -4.93 15.92 2.77
N SER A 200 -5.28 16.52 1.64
CA SER A 200 -6.56 17.19 1.42
C SER A 200 -7.61 16.21 0.90
N ILE A 201 -8.73 16.09 1.61
CA ILE A 201 -9.86 15.22 1.23
C ILE A 201 -10.39 15.56 -0.17
N GLY A 202 -10.38 16.84 -0.56
CA GLY A 202 -10.89 17.33 -1.85
C GLY A 202 -10.07 16.90 -3.07
N LEU A 203 -8.87 16.32 -2.88
CA LEU A 203 -8.07 15.77 -3.97
C LEU A 203 -8.30 14.25 -4.17
N PHE A 204 -9.26 13.67 -3.43
CA PHE A 204 -9.72 12.27 -3.57
C PHE A 204 -8.61 11.20 -3.45
N ASP A 205 -7.47 11.55 -2.86
CA ASP A 205 -6.37 10.61 -2.58
C ASP A 205 -6.46 9.98 -1.18
N ILE A 206 -7.63 10.00 -0.55
CA ILE A 206 -7.84 9.35 0.76
C ILE A 206 -8.29 7.90 0.53
N ARG A 207 -7.65 6.97 1.25
CA ARG A 207 -7.86 5.53 1.12
C ARG A 207 -8.18 4.90 2.47
N THR A 208 -9.06 3.91 2.47
CA THR A 208 -9.39 3.15 3.66
C THR A 208 -8.43 1.98 3.81
N THR A 209 -7.81 1.84 4.99
CA THR A 209 -6.96 0.70 5.32
C THR A 209 -7.77 -0.45 5.93
N PRO A 210 -7.22 -1.67 6.04
CA PRO A 210 -7.89 -2.79 6.71
C PRO A 210 -8.12 -2.56 8.21
N LEU A 211 -7.44 -1.58 8.80
CA LEU A 211 -7.65 -1.12 10.17
C LEU A 211 -8.87 -0.19 10.30
N GLY A 212 -9.52 0.17 9.19
CA GLY A 212 -10.67 1.08 9.16
C GLY A 212 -10.28 2.56 9.21
N GLU A 213 -8.99 2.87 9.07
CA GLU A 213 -8.48 4.24 9.10
C GLU A 213 -8.47 4.84 7.69
N LEU A 214 -8.69 6.15 7.61
CA LEU A 214 -8.60 6.93 6.38
C LEU A 214 -7.22 7.58 6.30
N VAL A 215 -6.41 7.14 5.34
CA VAL A 215 -5.03 7.59 5.17
C VAL A 215 -4.80 8.15 3.77
N PRO A 216 -3.88 9.12 3.59
CA PRO A 216 -3.46 9.56 2.26
C PRO A 216 -2.87 8.41 1.42
N GLY A 217 -3.11 8.38 0.11
CA GLY A 217 -2.63 7.31 -0.79
C GLY A 217 -1.11 7.21 -0.79
N VAL A 218 -0.42 8.35 -0.71
CA VAL A 218 1.04 8.42 -0.54
C VAL A 218 1.55 7.64 0.70
N SER A 219 0.76 7.56 1.78
CA SER A 219 1.16 6.85 2.99
C SER A 219 1.19 5.33 2.78
N VAL A 220 0.35 4.80 1.88
CA VAL A 220 0.36 3.38 1.51
C VAL A 220 1.70 3.02 0.88
N HIS A 221 2.20 3.88 -0.02
CA HIS A 221 3.51 3.70 -0.64
C HIS A 221 4.66 3.81 0.36
N ALA A 222 4.57 4.73 1.31
CA ALA A 222 5.57 4.87 2.38
C ALA A 222 5.59 3.64 3.30
N GLN A 223 4.43 3.12 3.71
CA GLN A 223 4.35 1.91 4.52
C GLN A 223 4.84 0.67 3.77
N ALA A 224 4.56 0.55 2.47
CA ALA A 224 5.11 -0.53 1.66
C ALA A 224 6.64 -0.48 1.58
N THR A 225 7.22 0.71 1.40
CA THR A 225 8.68 0.89 1.40
C THR A 225 9.31 0.58 2.76
N GLU A 226 8.70 1.06 3.85
CA GLU A 226 9.12 0.72 5.21
C GLU A 226 9.05 -0.78 5.46
N GLN A 227 7.97 -1.44 5.02
CA GLN A 227 7.81 -2.88 5.13
C GLN A 227 8.94 -3.63 4.40
N ILE A 228 9.25 -3.24 3.16
CA ILE A 228 10.33 -3.85 2.37
C ILE A 228 11.68 -3.69 3.06
N LEU A 229 11.99 -2.48 3.55
CA LEU A 229 13.24 -2.22 4.27
C LEU A 229 13.32 -2.97 5.60
N SER A 230 12.18 -3.19 6.27
CA SER A 230 12.12 -3.92 7.53
C SER A 230 12.21 -5.45 7.38
N GLY A 231 11.96 -5.98 6.18
CA GLY A 231 11.92 -7.42 5.90
C GLY A 231 10.70 -8.16 6.49
N ASN A 232 9.71 -7.44 7.05
CA ASN A 232 8.53 -8.03 7.66
C ASN A 232 7.39 -8.18 6.64
N PHE A 233 7.23 -9.38 6.07
CA PHE A 233 6.24 -9.61 5.01
C PHE A 233 5.05 -10.44 5.45
N LEU A 234 3.88 -10.10 4.92
CA LEU A 234 2.70 -10.95 4.95
C LEU A 234 2.80 -11.96 3.81
N ALA A 235 3.24 -13.18 4.13
CA ALA A 235 3.26 -14.28 3.18
C ALA A 235 1.99 -15.13 3.35
N ARG A 236 1.25 -15.34 2.26
CA ARG A 236 0.19 -16.35 2.20
C ARG A 236 0.74 -17.53 1.40
N PRO A 237 1.02 -18.68 2.03
CA PRO A 237 1.58 -19.81 1.31
C PRO A 237 0.54 -20.39 0.35
N ASP A 238 0.99 -20.96 -0.76
CA ASP A 238 0.10 -21.44 -1.83
C ASP A 238 -0.84 -22.56 -1.36
N TRP A 239 -0.39 -23.38 -0.40
CA TRP A 239 -1.20 -24.44 0.20
C TRP A 239 -2.32 -23.90 1.11
N ALA A 240 -2.27 -22.64 1.55
CA ALA A 240 -3.24 -22.08 2.49
C ALA A 240 -4.67 -22.19 1.96
N TYR A 241 -4.87 -21.90 0.67
CA TYR A 241 -6.19 -22.01 0.05
C TYR A 241 -6.71 -23.46 0.05
N GLY A 242 -5.84 -24.43 -0.25
CA GLY A 242 -6.19 -25.85 -0.17
C GLY A 242 -6.53 -26.28 1.27
N ALA A 243 -5.73 -25.85 2.24
CA ALA A 243 -5.98 -26.11 3.65
C ALA A 243 -7.29 -25.48 4.15
N GLU A 244 -7.63 -24.27 3.70
CA GLU A 244 -8.91 -23.62 4.01
C GLU A 244 -10.11 -24.42 3.48
N ILE A 245 -10.03 -24.94 2.24
CA ILE A 245 -11.07 -25.79 1.66
C ILE A 245 -11.21 -27.09 2.47
N ILE A 246 -10.10 -27.78 2.73
CA ILE A 246 -10.09 -29.04 3.49
C ILE A 246 -10.66 -28.81 4.90
N ALA A 247 -10.24 -27.74 5.58
CA ALA A 247 -10.75 -27.39 6.89
C ALA A 247 -12.25 -27.09 6.85
N THR A 248 -12.73 -26.37 5.83
CA THR A 248 -14.16 -26.06 5.66
C THR A 248 -14.99 -27.33 5.46
N VAL A 249 -14.52 -28.25 4.61
CA VAL A 249 -15.17 -29.55 4.39
C VAL A 249 -15.15 -30.38 5.67
N ALA A 250 -14.01 -30.45 6.36
CA ALA A 250 -13.88 -31.19 7.61
C ALA A 250 -14.82 -30.66 8.70
N ILE A 251 -14.89 -29.34 8.88
CA ILE A 251 -15.82 -28.69 9.81
C ILE A 251 -17.27 -29.00 9.41
N GLY A 252 -17.60 -28.90 8.11
CA GLY A 252 -18.93 -29.24 7.61
C GLY A 252 -19.33 -30.69 7.91
N LEU A 253 -18.42 -31.65 7.69
CA LEU A 253 -18.64 -33.06 8.00
C LEU A 253 -18.80 -33.30 9.51
N ILE A 254 -18.02 -32.62 10.35
CA ILE A 254 -18.16 -32.69 11.80
C ILE A 254 -19.54 -32.20 12.23
N VAL A 255 -20.03 -31.08 11.67
CA VAL A 255 -21.37 -30.56 11.97
C VAL A 255 -22.45 -31.55 11.53
N ILE A 256 -22.34 -32.14 10.33
CA ILE A 256 -23.30 -33.15 9.84
C ILE A 256 -23.31 -34.37 10.77
N ALA A 257 -22.13 -34.89 11.15
CA ALA A 257 -22.03 -36.04 12.06
C ALA A 257 -22.64 -35.73 13.43
N LEU A 258 -22.41 -34.54 13.99
CA LEU A 258 -23.01 -34.10 15.25
C LEU A 258 -24.53 -34.01 15.16
N VAL A 259 -25.07 -33.46 14.06
CA VAL A 259 -26.51 -33.39 13.82
C VAL A 259 -27.14 -34.78 13.76
N LEU A 260 -26.48 -35.72 13.08
CA LEU A 260 -26.95 -37.10 12.96
C LEU A 260 -26.84 -37.87 14.29
N ALA A 261 -25.78 -37.65 15.07
CA ALA A 261 -25.53 -38.38 16.32
C ALA A 261 -26.39 -37.91 17.51
N VAL A 262 -26.63 -36.60 17.62
CA VAL A 262 -27.34 -36.00 18.79
C VAL A 262 -28.84 -35.79 18.50
N GLY A 263 -29.25 -35.99 17.24
CA GLY A 263 -30.62 -35.79 16.77
C GLY A 263 -30.89 -34.32 16.38
N ALA A 264 -31.68 -34.14 15.34
CA ALA A 264 -31.92 -32.84 14.70
C ALA A 264 -32.43 -31.74 15.68
N GLY A 265 -33.19 -32.12 16.71
CA GLY A 265 -33.74 -31.17 17.68
C GLY A 265 -32.68 -30.49 18.55
N TRP A 266 -31.72 -31.25 19.08
CA TRP A 266 -30.65 -30.70 19.93
C TRP A 266 -29.61 -29.92 19.11
N ALA A 267 -29.30 -30.40 17.90
CA ALA A 267 -28.39 -29.69 17.01
C ALA A 267 -29.00 -28.36 16.51
N ALA A 268 -30.30 -28.33 16.21
CA ALA A 268 -31.01 -27.09 15.89
C ALA A 268 -31.05 -26.11 17.08
N LEU A 269 -31.19 -26.61 18.30
CA LEU A 269 -31.17 -25.78 19.51
C LEU A 269 -29.78 -25.16 19.75
N ILE A 270 -28.72 -25.96 19.66
CA ILE A 270 -27.33 -25.47 19.81
C ILE A 270 -26.95 -24.49 18.70
N GLY A 271 -27.26 -24.83 17.44
CA GLY A 271 -27.02 -23.96 16.29
C GLY A 271 -27.82 -22.66 16.37
N GLY A 272 -29.08 -22.74 16.79
CA GLY A 272 -29.95 -21.58 17.02
C GLY A 272 -29.44 -20.66 18.12
N VAL A 273 -28.97 -21.21 19.24
CA VAL A 273 -28.35 -20.43 20.32
C VAL A 273 -27.06 -19.75 19.84
N ALA A 274 -26.19 -20.46 19.11
CA ALA A 274 -24.97 -19.88 18.57
C ALA A 274 -25.26 -18.75 17.56
N ALA A 275 -26.24 -18.95 16.67
CA ALA A 275 -26.69 -17.95 15.71
C ALA A 275 -27.32 -16.73 16.41
N ALA A 276 -28.13 -16.95 17.46
CA ALA A 276 -28.73 -15.88 18.25
C ALA A 276 -27.67 -15.06 19.03
N LEU A 277 -26.66 -15.72 19.58
CA LEU A 277 -25.53 -15.04 20.23
C LEU A 277 -24.71 -14.22 19.22
N TYR A 278 -24.48 -14.76 18.02
CA TYR A 278 -23.78 -14.06 16.95
C TYR A 278 -24.59 -12.85 16.44
N ALA A 279 -25.88 -13.04 16.16
CA ALA A 279 -26.80 -11.98 15.75
C ALA A 279 -26.94 -10.91 16.84
N GLY A 280 -27.07 -11.30 18.11
CA GLY A 280 -27.10 -10.38 19.25
C GLY A 280 -25.83 -9.55 19.33
N ARG A 281 -24.66 -10.15 19.09
CA ARG A 281 -23.37 -9.44 19.01
C ARG A 281 -23.32 -8.47 17.83
N CYS A 282 -23.78 -8.87 16.65
CA CYS A 282 -23.88 -8.01 15.47
C CYS A 282 -24.85 -6.84 15.67
N ILE A 283 -26.00 -7.07 16.30
CA ILE A 283 -26.99 -6.01 16.62
C ILE A 283 -26.44 -5.07 17.69
N CYS A 284 -25.73 -5.59 18.69
CA CYS A 284 -25.08 -4.77 19.71
C CYS A 284 -23.98 -3.90 19.09
N PHE A 285 -23.22 -4.45 18.14
CA PHE A 285 -22.23 -3.71 17.34
C PHE A 285 -22.90 -2.61 16.50
N ALA A 286 -23.98 -2.94 15.76
CA ALA A 286 -24.69 -2.00 14.91
C ALA A 286 -25.43 -0.89 15.67
N ARG A 287 -25.94 -1.16 16.87
CA ARG A 287 -26.72 -0.19 17.67
C ARG A 287 -25.90 0.60 18.67
N LYS A 288 -24.81 0.06 19.20
CA LYS A 288 -24.05 0.69 20.30
C LYS A 288 -22.56 0.92 20.02
N GLY A 289 -22.05 0.58 18.83
CA GLY A 289 -20.64 0.79 18.47
C GLY A 289 -19.63 0.14 19.43
N CYS A 290 -20.06 -0.85 20.23
CA CYS A 290 -19.23 -1.44 21.28
C CYS A 290 -18.23 -2.42 20.68
N CYS A 291 -17.07 -1.90 20.30
CA CYS A 291 -15.90 -2.70 19.99
C CYS A 291 -15.32 -3.27 21.30
N SER A 292 -15.69 -4.50 21.65
CA SER A 292 -15.07 -5.23 22.75
C SER A 292 -13.70 -5.80 22.30
N ILE A 293 -12.74 -4.92 22.07
CA ILE A 293 -11.33 -5.25 22.29
C ILE A 293 -11.05 -4.81 23.72
N ARG A 294 -11.02 -5.79 24.62
CA ARG A 294 -10.57 -5.62 25.99
C ARG A 294 -9.14 -5.11 25.92
N SER A 295 -8.94 -3.83 26.20
CA SER A 295 -7.63 -3.24 26.40
C SER A 295 -6.89 -4.07 27.45
N ILE A 296 -5.74 -4.61 27.06
CA ILE A 296 -4.76 -5.16 28.00
C ILE A 296 -4.43 -4.02 28.97
N PRO A 297 -4.62 -4.17 30.29
CA PRO A 297 -4.29 -3.11 31.23
C PRO A 297 -2.76 -2.95 31.24
N ARG A 298 -2.26 -1.81 30.78
CA ARG A 298 -0.86 -1.42 31.05
C ARG A 298 -0.65 -1.35 32.57
N PRO A 299 0.45 -1.89 33.11
CA PRO A 299 0.78 -1.71 34.52
C PRO A 299 1.02 -0.23 34.80
N ARG A 300 0.29 0.34 35.78
CA ARG A 300 0.51 1.69 36.29
C ARG A 300 1.85 1.73 37.01
N THR A 301 2.82 2.45 36.45
CA THR A 301 3.96 2.93 37.22
C THR A 301 3.50 4.08 38.11
N SER A 302 3.85 4.00 39.40
CA SER A 302 3.52 4.97 40.43
C SER A 302 4.40 6.21 40.30
N SER A 303 3.80 7.38 40.10
CA SER A 303 4.37 8.63 40.60
C SER A 303 3.27 9.67 40.81
N SER A 304 3.21 10.14 42.04
CA SER A 304 2.36 11.16 42.66
C SER A 304 2.40 12.53 41.98
N MET A 305 1.23 13.16 41.74
CA MET A 305 0.94 14.61 41.96
C MET A 305 -0.54 14.95 41.64
N PRO A 306 -1.12 16.07 42.15
CA PRO A 306 -2.52 16.18 42.60
C PRO A 306 -3.51 16.73 41.55
N PRO A 307 -4.82 16.80 41.86
CA PRO A 307 -5.87 16.95 40.85
C PRO A 307 -6.08 18.42 40.45
N ARG A 308 -6.42 18.63 39.17
CA ARG A 308 -7.06 19.86 38.70
C ARG A 308 -8.44 19.56 38.09
N PRO A 309 -9.38 20.52 38.17
CA PRO A 309 -10.80 20.23 38.27
C PRO A 309 -11.49 20.02 36.92
N ARG A 310 -12.64 19.35 37.01
CA ARG A 310 -13.60 19.10 35.93
C ARG A 310 -14.10 20.42 35.33
N CYS A 311 -14.16 20.48 34.00
CA CYS A 311 -15.11 21.33 33.29
C CYS A 311 -16.18 20.45 32.67
N SER A 312 -17.42 20.79 32.99
CA SER A 312 -18.69 20.28 32.49
C SER A 312 -19.22 21.16 31.35
N MET A 313 -20.15 20.60 30.55
CA MET A 313 -21.05 21.24 29.56
C MET A 313 -20.39 21.59 28.21
N CYS A 314 -20.98 21.35 27.04
CA CYS A 314 -22.29 20.84 26.61
C CYS A 314 -22.11 19.74 25.55
#